data_AF-A0A133U5E1-F1
#
_entry.id   AF-A0A133U5E1-F1
#
_cell.length_a   1.000
_cell.length_b   1.000
_cell.length_c   1.000
_cell.angle_alpha   90.00
_cell.angle_beta   90.00
_cell.angle_gamma   90.00
#
_symmetry.space_group_name_H-M   'P 1'
#
loop_
_entity.id
_entity.type
_entity.pdbx_description
1 polymer ?
#
loop_
_entity_poly.entity_id
_entity_poly.type
_entity_poly.pdbx_seq_one_letter_code
_entity_poly.pdbx_strand_id
1 'polypeptide(L)'
;MKKGPTLGIVASFIFDEDIFVKKYEDDKRKEKENQFLKPDTTLSAALNKLPAVWINAICKKLDIPAEGRKREKAKKIAGKLEEDLEEIVEKLPSDSLDAIKFILERDGWVKSGSITRRFGKEDPGWFWEEHPPEGTVSTLRVHGLVFVGRAGFKGRRYKIFSIPVELREKLREICGKQTELI
;
A
#
# COMPACT_ATOMS: atom_id res chain seq x y z
N MET A 1 -56.39 -1.38 27.01
CA MET A 1 -54.96 -1.29 27.40
C MET A 1 -54.31 -2.68 27.33
N LYS A 2 -53.44 -2.92 26.33
CA LYS A 2 -52.36 -3.92 26.40
C LYS A 2 -51.18 -3.33 25.65
N LYS A 3 -50.15 -2.88 26.37
CA LYS A 3 -48.86 -2.46 25.81
C LYS A 3 -48.06 -3.72 25.53
N GLY A 4 -47.77 -4.01 24.26
CA GLY A 4 -46.77 -5.00 23.87
C GLY A 4 -45.36 -4.37 23.96
N PRO A 5 -44.33 -5.10 24.43
CA PRO A 5 -42.99 -4.56 24.57
C PRO A 5 -42.25 -4.54 23.22
N THR A 6 -41.82 -3.33 22.85
CA THR A 6 -40.50 -2.98 22.29
C THR A 6 -39.92 -3.81 21.15
N LEU A 7 -40.15 -3.30 19.93
CA LEU A 7 -39.35 -3.53 18.72
C LEU A 7 -37.99 -2.80 18.79
N GLY A 8 -37.28 -2.87 19.93
CA GLY A 8 -36.10 -2.05 20.23
C GLY A 8 -34.79 -2.82 20.43
N ILE A 9 -34.82 -4.15 20.51
CA ILE A 9 -33.65 -4.94 20.93
C ILE A 9 -32.87 -5.52 19.73
N VAL A 10 -33.49 -5.66 18.56
CA VAL A 10 -32.84 -6.30 17.40
C VAL A 10 -31.80 -5.40 16.73
N ALA A 11 -31.90 -4.08 16.91
CA ALA A 11 -30.96 -3.11 16.32
C ALA A 11 -29.66 -2.96 17.13
N SER A 12 -29.62 -3.37 18.40
CA SER A 12 -28.46 -3.10 19.27
C SER A 12 -27.36 -4.17 19.20
N PHE A 13 -27.63 -5.35 18.62
CA PHE A 13 -26.66 -6.45 18.52
C PHE A 13 -25.94 -6.52 17.16
N ILE A 14 -26.54 -5.98 16.09
CA ILE A 14 -25.94 -6.00 14.74
C ILE A 14 -24.80 -4.97 14.60
N PHE A 15 -24.80 -3.91 15.41
CA PHE A 15 -23.78 -2.86 15.35
C PHE A 15 -22.43 -3.22 16.02
N ASP A 16 -22.34 -4.29 16.82
CA ASP A 16 -21.13 -4.60 17.59
C ASP A 16 -20.13 -5.48 16.82
N GLU A 17 -20.62 -6.41 15.99
CA GLU A 17 -19.77 -7.37 15.26
C GLU A 17 -18.97 -6.68 14.15
N ASP A 18 -19.61 -5.83 13.33
CA ASP A 18 -18.95 -5.08 12.26
C ASP A 18 -17.90 -4.10 12.81
N ILE A 19 -18.17 -3.48 13.96
CA ILE A 19 -17.21 -2.59 14.64
C ILE A 19 -16.00 -3.39 15.13
N PHE A 20 -16.23 -4.58 15.69
CA PHE A 20 -15.17 -5.44 16.19
C PHE A 20 -14.27 -5.96 15.06
N VAL A 21 -14.87 -6.45 13.96
CA VAL A 21 -14.14 -6.91 12.77
C VAL A 21 -13.32 -5.77 12.18
N LYS A 22 -13.93 -4.59 11.96
CA LYS A 22 -13.22 -3.43 11.43
C LYS A 22 -12.05 -3.02 12.32
N LYS A 23 -12.23 -3.01 13.64
CA LYS A 23 -11.15 -2.70 14.59
C LYS A 23 -10.01 -3.73 14.53
N TYR A 24 -10.35 -5.02 14.47
CA TYR A 24 -9.37 -6.09 14.38
C TYR A 24 -8.52 -5.99 13.11
N GLU A 25 -9.14 -5.75 11.96
CA GLU A 25 -8.44 -5.50 10.69
C GLU A 25 -7.50 -4.29 10.78
N ASP A 26 -7.99 -3.22 11.39
CA ASP A 26 -7.24 -1.99 11.57
C ASP A 26 -5.99 -2.20 12.43
N ASP A 27 -6.13 -2.98 13.50
CA ASP A 27 -5.04 -3.32 14.40
C ASP A 27 -4.00 -4.20 13.69
N LYS A 28 -4.43 -5.19 12.88
CA LYS A 28 -3.53 -6.00 12.04
C LYS A 28 -2.77 -5.15 11.03
N ARG A 29 -3.45 -4.24 10.34
CA ARG A 29 -2.83 -3.28 9.42
C ARG A 29 -1.79 -2.43 10.13
N LYS A 30 -2.17 -1.80 11.25
CA LYS A 30 -1.28 -0.94 12.04
C LYS A 30 -0.07 -1.71 12.55
N GLU A 31 -0.25 -2.94 13.01
CA GLU A 31 0.85 -3.81 13.43
C GLU A 31 1.89 -3.98 12.31
N LYS A 32 1.45 -4.29 11.08
CA LYS A 32 2.35 -4.43 9.92
C LYS A 32 2.98 -3.13 9.49
N GLU A 33 2.21 -2.05 9.38
CA GLU A 33 2.73 -0.73 9.00
C GLU A 33 3.64 -0.09 10.08
N ASN A 34 3.61 -0.59 11.32
CA ASN A 34 4.49 -0.14 12.40
C ASN A 34 5.85 -0.84 12.42
N GLN A 35 6.04 -1.89 11.61
CA GLN A 35 7.30 -2.62 11.52
C GLN A 35 8.43 -1.74 10.98
N PHE A 36 9.67 -2.10 11.31
CA PHE A 36 10.82 -1.35 10.83
C PHE A 36 10.99 -1.49 9.30
N LEU A 37 11.13 -0.35 8.63
CA LEU A 37 11.44 -0.27 7.21
C LEU A 37 12.68 0.61 7.04
N LYS A 38 13.70 0.08 6.37
CA LYS A 38 14.87 0.87 6.00
C LYS A 38 14.49 1.81 4.86
N PRO A 39 14.91 3.09 4.89
CA PRO A 39 14.66 4.03 3.79
C PRO A 39 15.21 3.57 2.44
N ASP A 40 16.24 2.73 2.43
CA ASP A 40 16.92 2.14 1.27
C ASP A 40 16.61 0.64 1.14
N THR A 41 15.40 0.22 1.51
CA THR A 41 15.01 -1.20 1.43
C THR A 41 15.09 -1.74 0.00
N THR A 42 15.44 -3.02 -0.12
CA THR A 42 15.35 -3.78 -1.36
C THR A 42 13.91 -4.21 -1.63
N LEU A 43 13.56 -4.43 -2.90
CA LEU A 43 12.23 -4.84 -3.33
C LEU A 43 11.85 -6.18 -2.70
N SER A 44 12.78 -7.14 -2.73
CA SER A 44 12.61 -8.44 -2.09
C SER A 44 12.42 -8.32 -0.57
N ALA A 45 13.19 -7.48 0.14
CA ALA A 45 13.01 -7.31 1.58
C ALA A 45 11.68 -6.65 1.93
N ALA A 46 11.22 -5.70 1.10
CA ALA A 46 9.95 -5.02 1.29
C ALA A 46 8.76 -5.98 1.08
N LEU A 47 8.75 -6.74 -0.02
CA LEU A 47 7.71 -7.72 -0.33
C LEU A 47 7.64 -8.85 0.72
N ASN A 48 8.77 -9.36 1.17
CA ASN A 48 8.79 -10.45 2.16
C ASN A 48 8.15 -10.07 3.50
N LYS A 49 8.13 -8.78 3.84
CA LYS A 49 7.48 -8.26 5.05
C LYS A 49 5.96 -8.13 4.92
N LEU A 50 5.42 -8.12 3.70
CA LEU A 50 3.98 -8.02 3.51
C LEU A 50 3.25 -9.30 3.99
N PRO A 51 2.04 -9.15 4.55
CA PRO A 51 1.17 -10.28 4.83
C PRO A 51 0.72 -10.95 3.51
N ALA A 52 0.36 -12.24 3.59
CA ALA A 52 -0.05 -13.00 2.41
C ALA A 52 -1.27 -12.38 1.70
N VAL A 53 -2.20 -11.80 2.45
CA VAL A 53 -3.40 -11.11 1.91
C VAL A 53 -3.00 -9.97 0.97
N TRP A 54 -2.04 -9.14 1.35
CA TRP A 54 -1.57 -8.04 0.49
C TRP A 54 -0.76 -8.54 -0.71
N ILE A 55 0.03 -9.61 -0.52
CA ILE A 55 0.76 -10.24 -1.64
C ILE A 55 -0.22 -10.79 -2.68
N ASN A 56 -1.31 -11.44 -2.26
CA ASN A 56 -2.35 -11.92 -3.18
C ASN A 56 -3.00 -10.76 -3.93
N ALA A 57 -3.32 -9.67 -3.24
CA ALA A 57 -3.90 -8.49 -3.88
C ALA A 57 -2.95 -7.86 -4.92
N ILE A 58 -1.65 -7.78 -4.63
CA ILE A 58 -0.65 -7.30 -5.61
C ILE A 58 -0.57 -8.26 -6.79
N CYS A 59 -0.57 -9.59 -6.55
CA CYS A 59 -0.63 -10.56 -7.64
C CYS A 59 -1.86 -10.34 -8.54
N LYS A 60 -3.06 -10.20 -7.95
CA LYS A 60 -4.30 -9.91 -8.66
C LYS A 60 -4.21 -8.59 -9.44
N LYS A 61 -3.62 -7.55 -8.85
CA LYS A 61 -3.49 -6.24 -9.50
C LYS A 61 -2.53 -6.22 -10.69
N LEU A 62 -1.50 -7.07 -10.65
CA LEU A 62 -0.48 -7.21 -11.70
C LEU A 62 -0.75 -8.39 -12.64
N ASP A 63 -1.96 -8.98 -12.59
CA ASP A 63 -2.35 -10.16 -13.39
C ASP A 63 -1.38 -11.35 -13.27
N ILE A 64 -0.79 -11.53 -12.07
CA ILE A 64 0.10 -12.66 -11.75
C ILE A 64 -0.74 -13.80 -11.16
N PRO A 65 -0.63 -15.04 -11.68
CA PRO A 65 -1.29 -16.20 -11.07
C PRO A 65 -0.93 -16.35 -9.60
N ALA A 66 -1.93 -16.26 -8.73
CA ALA A 66 -1.78 -16.26 -7.27
C ALA A 66 -1.55 -17.68 -6.68
N GLU A 67 -0.92 -18.58 -7.43
CA GLU A 67 -0.61 -19.94 -7.01
C GLU A 67 0.74 -20.03 -6.29
N GLY A 68 0.84 -20.98 -5.36
CA GLY A 68 2.08 -21.27 -4.62
C GLY A 68 2.24 -20.51 -3.31
N ARG A 69 3.45 -20.59 -2.74
CA ARG A 69 3.75 -20.02 -1.42
C ARG A 69 3.96 -18.51 -1.50
N LYS A 70 3.69 -17.78 -0.42
CA LYS A 70 3.88 -16.31 -0.34
C LYS A 70 5.24 -15.85 -0.89
N ARG A 71 6.31 -16.56 -0.55
CA ARG A 71 7.68 -16.23 -0.97
C ARG A 71 7.88 -16.39 -2.48
N GLU A 72 7.23 -17.36 -3.11
CA GLU A 72 7.27 -17.55 -4.56
C GLU A 72 6.49 -16.45 -5.26
N LYS A 73 5.30 -16.10 -4.75
CA LYS A 73 4.51 -14.96 -5.24
C LYS A 73 5.29 -13.65 -5.15
N ALA A 74 5.95 -13.39 -4.03
CA ALA A 74 6.80 -12.21 -3.86
C ALA A 74 7.94 -12.16 -4.90
N LYS A 75 8.55 -13.30 -5.25
CA LYS A 75 9.56 -13.34 -6.33
C LYS A 75 8.95 -13.05 -7.70
N LYS A 76 7.78 -13.60 -8.00
CA LYS A 76 7.06 -13.31 -9.26
C LYS A 76 6.70 -11.82 -9.37
N ILE A 77 6.24 -11.21 -8.27
CA ILE A 77 5.97 -9.77 -8.21
C ILE A 77 7.25 -8.98 -8.48
N ALA A 78 8.37 -9.33 -7.83
CA ALA A 78 9.64 -8.64 -8.05
C ALA A 78 10.09 -8.71 -9.52
N GLY A 79 10.07 -9.90 -10.12
CA GLY A 79 10.42 -10.08 -11.54
C GLY A 79 9.53 -9.26 -12.47
N LYS A 80 8.20 -9.29 -12.26
CA LYS A 80 7.28 -8.49 -13.08
C LYS A 80 7.48 -6.99 -12.93
N LEU A 81 7.82 -6.51 -11.73
CA LEU A 81 8.15 -5.10 -11.51
C LEU A 81 9.50 -4.70 -12.11
N GLU A 82 10.45 -5.62 -12.26
CA GLU A 82 11.73 -5.36 -12.91
C GLU A 82 11.58 -5.34 -14.45
N GLU A 83 10.84 -6.31 -15.00
CA GLU A 83 10.61 -6.49 -16.43
C GLU A 83 9.66 -5.42 -16.99
N ASP A 84 8.46 -5.32 -16.42
CA ASP A 84 7.32 -4.60 -17.01
C ASP A 84 7.04 -3.24 -16.35
N LEU A 85 8.04 -2.65 -15.69
CA LEU A 85 7.85 -1.42 -14.91
C LEU A 85 7.24 -0.27 -15.72
N GLU A 86 7.67 -0.11 -16.97
CA GLU A 86 7.20 0.98 -17.85
C GLU A 86 5.70 0.83 -18.16
N GLU A 87 5.26 -0.36 -18.56
CA GLU A 87 3.84 -0.66 -18.81
C GLU A 87 2.99 -0.49 -17.54
N ILE A 88 3.49 -0.91 -16.39
CA ILE A 88 2.79 -0.75 -15.10
C ILE A 88 2.62 0.74 -14.78
N VAL A 89 3.66 1.54 -15.00
CA VAL A 89 3.67 2.98 -14.70
C VAL A 89 2.79 3.76 -15.68
N GLU A 90 2.77 3.40 -16.97
CA GLU A 90 1.89 4.02 -17.97
C GLU A 90 0.39 3.89 -17.66
N LYS A 91 0.01 2.81 -16.97
CA LYS A 91 -1.38 2.56 -16.55
C LYS A 91 -1.77 3.30 -15.26
N LEU A 92 -0.83 3.99 -14.61
CA LEU A 92 -1.11 4.71 -13.37
C LEU A 92 -1.81 6.05 -13.65
N PRO A 93 -2.74 6.49 -12.78
CA PRO A 93 -3.27 7.84 -12.82
C PRO A 93 -2.15 8.90 -12.66
N SER A 94 -2.33 10.07 -13.28
CA SER A 94 -1.39 11.20 -13.21
C SER A 94 -0.97 11.55 -11.79
N ASP A 95 -1.93 11.60 -10.85
CA ASP A 95 -1.64 11.92 -9.46
C ASP A 95 -0.70 10.89 -8.81
N SER A 96 -0.81 9.62 -9.22
CA SER A 96 0.05 8.54 -8.70
C SER A 96 1.47 8.68 -9.24
N LEU A 97 1.62 9.12 -10.49
CA LEU A 97 2.91 9.46 -11.08
C LEU A 97 3.56 10.65 -10.37
N ASP A 98 2.78 11.69 -10.06
CA ASP A 98 3.25 12.84 -9.28
C ASP A 98 3.69 12.43 -7.88
N ALA A 99 3.00 11.47 -7.26
CA ALA A 99 3.42 10.91 -5.98
C ALA A 99 4.73 10.12 -6.09
N ILE A 100 4.95 9.36 -7.17
CA ILE A 100 6.24 8.70 -7.45
C ILE A 100 7.35 9.76 -7.56
N LYS A 101 7.17 10.78 -8.41
CA LYS A 101 8.14 11.88 -8.60
C LYS A 101 8.47 12.55 -7.26
N PHE A 102 7.45 12.89 -6.48
CA PHE A 102 7.62 13.51 -5.15
C PHE A 102 8.46 12.66 -4.18
N ILE A 103 8.31 11.33 -4.21
CA ILE A 103 9.12 10.42 -3.39
C ILE A 103 10.56 10.33 -3.92
N LEU A 104 10.75 10.25 -5.24
CA LEU A 104 12.07 10.11 -5.87
C LEU A 104 12.96 11.35 -5.71
N GLU A 105 12.38 12.55 -5.73
CA GLU A 105 13.04 13.82 -5.40
C GLU A 105 13.62 13.85 -3.97
N ARG A 106 13.15 12.98 -3.09
CA ARG A 106 13.54 12.88 -1.68
C ARG A 106 14.29 11.58 -1.41
N ASP A 107 15.18 11.24 -2.33
CA ASP A 107 16.01 10.03 -2.26
C ASP A 107 15.20 8.73 -2.20
N GLY A 108 13.99 8.72 -2.76
CA GLY A 108 13.15 7.53 -2.86
C GLY A 108 12.39 7.16 -1.59
N TRP A 109 12.31 8.05 -0.59
CA TRP A 109 11.49 7.84 0.59
C TRP A 109 11.00 9.15 1.23
N VAL A 110 9.87 9.12 1.94
CA VAL A 110 9.29 10.31 2.57
C VAL A 110 8.58 9.96 3.88
N LYS A 111 8.45 10.95 4.77
CA LYS A 111 7.58 10.82 5.96
C LYS A 111 6.11 10.77 5.54
N SER A 112 5.33 9.94 6.23
CA SER A 112 3.89 9.78 5.98
C SER A 112 3.13 11.12 6.02
N GLY A 113 3.44 12.00 6.97
CA GLY A 113 2.79 13.32 7.05
C GLY A 113 3.11 14.25 5.88
N SER A 114 4.25 14.08 5.20
CA SER A 114 4.64 14.90 4.05
C SER A 114 3.87 14.49 2.80
N ILE A 115 3.74 13.19 2.55
CA ILE A 115 3.04 12.69 1.37
C ILE A 115 1.52 12.80 1.52
N THR A 116 0.96 12.49 2.70
CA THR A 116 -0.50 12.53 2.91
C THR A 116 -1.07 13.95 2.93
N ARG A 117 -0.24 14.96 3.23
CA ARG A 117 -0.63 16.37 3.09
C ARG A 117 -0.82 16.77 1.63
N ARG A 118 -0.05 16.19 0.70
CA ARG A 118 -0.08 16.54 -0.72
C ARG A 118 -1.07 15.69 -1.51
N PHE A 119 -1.12 14.40 -1.23
CA PHE A 119 -1.86 13.42 -2.04
C PHE A 119 -3.03 12.76 -1.29
N GLY A 120 -3.42 13.31 -0.14
CA GLY A 120 -4.52 12.81 0.67
C GLY A 120 -4.12 11.70 1.65
N LYS A 121 -5.00 11.44 2.62
CA LYS A 121 -4.83 10.33 3.57
C LYS A 121 -5.11 9.00 2.88
N GLU A 122 -4.39 7.97 3.27
CA GLU A 122 -4.72 6.60 2.88
C GLU A 122 -5.69 5.98 3.88
N ASP A 123 -6.63 5.20 3.36
CA ASP A 123 -7.38 4.23 4.14
C ASP A 123 -7.41 2.88 3.42
N PRO A 124 -6.31 2.12 3.45
CA PRO A 124 -6.17 0.99 2.57
C PRO A 124 -6.89 -0.27 3.10
N GLY A 125 -7.39 -0.29 4.34
CA GLY A 125 -7.94 -1.51 4.95
C GLY A 125 -6.93 -2.67 5.05
N TRP A 126 -7.42 -3.86 5.45
CA TRP A 126 -6.61 -5.07 5.55
C TRP A 126 -6.78 -6.00 4.33
N PHE A 127 -7.99 -6.15 3.80
CA PHE A 127 -8.32 -7.10 2.75
C PHE A 127 -8.36 -6.47 1.34
N TRP A 128 -7.18 -6.17 0.79
CA TRP A 128 -7.05 -5.49 -0.51
C TRP A 128 -7.56 -6.29 -1.72
N GLU A 129 -7.75 -7.60 -1.57
CA GLU A 129 -8.25 -8.45 -2.65
C GLU A 129 -9.76 -8.28 -2.87
N GLU A 130 -10.50 -8.11 -1.77
CA GLU A 130 -11.94 -7.82 -1.76
C GLU A 130 -12.22 -6.31 -1.86
N HIS A 131 -11.45 -5.51 -1.13
CA HIS A 131 -11.59 -4.06 -1.05
C HIS A 131 -10.25 -3.39 -1.41
N PRO A 132 -9.93 -3.28 -2.73
CA PRO A 132 -8.72 -2.61 -3.16
C PRO A 132 -8.64 -1.18 -2.62
N PRO A 133 -7.48 -0.76 -2.11
CA PRO A 133 -7.37 0.51 -1.44
C PRO A 133 -7.41 1.65 -2.47
N GLU A 134 -8.28 2.64 -2.23
CA GLU A 134 -8.44 3.79 -3.12
C GLU A 134 -7.51 4.95 -2.74
N GLY A 135 -7.29 5.84 -3.71
CA GLY A 135 -6.49 7.05 -3.57
C GLY A 135 -5.07 6.92 -4.12
N THR A 136 -4.40 8.06 -4.24
CA THR A 136 -3.13 8.21 -4.96
C THR A 136 -2.02 7.30 -4.42
N VAL A 137 -1.72 7.39 -3.11
CA VAL A 137 -0.63 6.61 -2.51
C VAL A 137 -1.01 5.14 -2.34
N SER A 138 -2.28 4.86 -2.04
CA SER A 138 -2.84 3.50 -1.96
C SER A 138 -2.68 2.74 -3.27
N THR A 139 -2.92 3.42 -4.40
CA THR A 139 -2.74 2.86 -5.74
C THR A 139 -1.31 2.38 -5.94
N LEU A 140 -0.31 3.16 -5.52
CA LEU A 140 1.10 2.76 -5.61
C LEU A 140 1.41 1.52 -4.76
N ARG A 141 0.75 1.36 -3.62
CA ARG A 141 0.95 0.22 -2.72
C ARG A 141 0.38 -1.07 -3.28
N VAL A 142 -0.81 -1.03 -3.87
CA VAL A 142 -1.44 -2.22 -4.47
C VAL A 142 -0.73 -2.66 -5.76
N HIS A 143 0.02 -1.77 -6.41
CA HIS A 143 0.95 -2.14 -7.48
C HIS A 143 2.33 -2.62 -6.98
N GLY A 144 2.57 -2.62 -5.66
CA GLY A 144 3.86 -3.06 -5.09
C GLY A 144 5.02 -2.09 -5.35
N LEU A 145 4.75 -0.83 -5.71
CA LEU A 145 5.77 0.18 -6.02
C LEU A 145 6.25 0.93 -4.78
N VAL A 146 5.35 1.13 -3.80
CA VAL A 146 5.62 1.88 -2.57
C VAL A 146 5.28 1.05 -1.35
N PHE A 147 6.15 1.09 -0.35
CA PHE A 147 6.02 0.33 0.88
C PHE A 147 5.99 1.23 2.10
N VAL A 148 5.29 0.75 3.13
CA VAL A 148 5.04 1.50 4.37
C VAL A 148 5.68 0.80 5.56
N GLY A 149 6.31 1.58 6.42
CA GLY A 149 6.85 1.11 7.69
C GLY A 149 7.31 2.26 8.56
N ARG A 150 8.11 1.96 9.58
CA ARG A 150 8.73 2.97 10.45
C ARG A 150 10.24 2.97 10.35
N ALA A 151 10.82 4.16 10.17
CA ALA A 151 12.26 4.40 10.21
C ALA A 151 12.63 5.33 11.37
N GLY A 152 13.83 5.13 11.93
CA GLY A 152 14.39 5.96 13.00
C GLY A 152 15.18 7.14 12.44
N PHE A 153 14.89 8.35 12.93
CA PHE A 153 15.65 9.57 12.60
C PHE A 153 15.80 10.42 13.85
N LYS A 154 17.05 10.84 14.17
CA LYS A 154 17.35 11.69 15.33
C LYS A 154 16.68 11.19 16.63
N GLY A 155 16.76 9.89 16.90
CA GLY A 155 16.19 9.25 18.09
C GLY A 155 14.67 9.05 18.11
N ARG A 156 13.94 9.38 17.03
CA ARG A 156 12.47 9.19 16.94
C ARG A 156 12.08 8.29 15.77
N ARG A 157 11.01 7.51 15.92
CA ARG A 157 10.47 6.64 14.86
C ARG A 157 9.31 7.29 14.12
N TYR A 158 9.46 7.46 12.81
CA TYR A 158 8.45 8.04 11.94
C TYR A 158 7.90 6.99 10.98
N LYS A 159 6.59 7.04 10.69
CA LYS A 159 6.00 6.30 9.57
C LYS A 159 6.53 6.90 8.27
N ILE A 160 7.02 6.06 7.37
CA ILE A 160 7.58 6.45 6.08
C ILE A 160 6.96 5.64 4.94
N PHE A 161 7.08 6.22 3.75
CA PHE A 161 6.83 5.60 2.46
C PHE A 161 8.17 5.47 1.76
N SER A 162 8.44 4.32 1.15
CA SER A 162 9.70 4.05 0.47
C SER A 162 9.45 3.33 -0.85
N ILE A 163 10.10 3.82 -1.90
CA ILE A 163 10.28 3.09 -3.15
C ILE A 163 11.53 2.23 -2.99
N PRO A 164 11.49 0.92 -3.30
CA PRO A 164 12.66 0.05 -3.24
C PRO A 164 13.79 0.53 -4.15
N VAL A 165 15.03 0.36 -3.71
CA VAL A 165 16.21 0.92 -4.38
C VAL A 165 16.33 0.52 -5.86
N GLU A 166 16.00 -0.74 -6.16
CA GLU A 166 16.09 -1.32 -7.50
C GLU A 166 15.15 -0.65 -8.50
N LEU A 167 14.02 -0.11 -8.03
CA LEU A 167 13.03 0.54 -8.90
C LEU A 167 13.34 2.01 -9.16
N ARG A 168 14.18 2.67 -8.34
CA ARG A 168 14.27 4.14 -8.33
C ARG A 168 14.84 4.73 -9.61
N GLU A 169 15.89 4.14 -10.14
CA GLU A 169 16.56 4.66 -11.34
C GLU A 169 15.64 4.56 -12.55
N LYS A 170 15.14 3.36 -12.84
CA LYS A 170 14.17 3.12 -13.93
C LYS A 170 12.91 3.97 -13.79
N LEU A 171 12.38 4.16 -12.58
CA LEU A 171 11.25 5.07 -12.36
C LEU A 171 11.57 6.53 -12.67
N ARG A 172 12.79 7.01 -12.37
CA ARG A 172 13.20 8.39 -12.73
C ARG A 172 13.25 8.56 -14.24
N GLU A 173 13.79 7.59 -14.96
CA GLU A 173 13.84 7.61 -16.42
C GLU A 173 12.43 7.67 -17.02
N ILE A 174 11.54 6.76 -16.60
CA ILE A 174 10.15 6.72 -17.10
C ILE A 174 9.42 8.03 -16.79
N CYS A 175 9.54 8.54 -15.56
CA CYS A 175 8.91 9.79 -15.14
C CYS A 175 9.49 11.03 -15.86
N GLY A 176 10.76 10.97 -16.26
CA GLY A 176 11.43 12.00 -17.05
C GLY A 176 10.87 12.07 -18.47
N LYS A 177 10.80 10.92 -19.18
CA LYS A 177 10.24 10.83 -20.54
C LYS A 177 8.81 11.37 -20.65
N GLN A 178 7.97 11.07 -19.66
CA GLN A 178 6.57 11.52 -19.65
C GLN A 178 6.41 13.04 -19.48
N THR A 179 7.46 13.75 -19.06
CA THR A 179 7.43 15.22 -18.94
C THR A 179 7.73 15.91 -20.27
N GLU A 180 8.31 15.21 -21.26
CA GLU A 180 8.66 15.74 -22.58
C GLU A 180 7.56 15.52 -23.64
N LEU A 181 6.48 14.80 -23.29
CA LEU A 181 5.37 14.45 -24.18
C LEU A 181 4.09 15.29 -23.96
N ILE A 182 4.17 16.33 -23.14
CA ILE A 182 3.09 17.31 -22.86
C ILE A 182 3.56 18.70 -23.28
#